data_AF-A0A7X8ZTQ4-F1
#
_entry.id   AF-A0A7X8ZTQ4-F1
#
_cell.length_a   1.000
_cell.length_b   1.000
_cell.length_c   1.000
_cell.angle_alpha   90.00
_cell.angle_beta   90.00
_cell.angle_gamma   90.00
#
_symmetry.space_group_name_H-M   'P 1'
#
loop_
_entity.id
_entity.type
_entity.pdbx_description
1 polymer ?
#
loop_
_entity_poly.entity_id
_entity_poly.type
_entity_poly.pdbx_seq_one_letter_code
_entity_poly.pdbx_strand_id
1 'polypeptide(L)'
;LLGKIGRECTIWDGSAVLTGFLVGLNMPPSIPLFIPVVASFFAIFVAKWVFGGLGANWANPALSGRVFVFFSFTTQMSTFSTPRTLLEAMPDTLAGATPLGYMKTAVSGGSAGATTNELLSWVGYPTTEYAQKIGAMLRINPYTVDTFLGNVAGSIGEVSSLLLLVGGIYLLIRKIITWHIPVTYLFSSALLSWIFGGLPLGLGVFEGTFFPSMFSGGLLFGALFMATDYVTSPVSSKGKIIFGIGCGFFTFLFRSFGSMPEAVSVSILLMNIATPTIDRYIRPRKFGEKKLFARKEAVA
;
A
#
# COMPACT_ATOMS: atom_id res chain seq x y z
N LEU A 1 8.18 -28.02 -8.89
CA LEU A 1 7.93 -29.21 -9.76
C LEU A 1 6.88 -30.19 -9.19
N LEU A 2 6.34 -29.98 -7.98
CA LEU A 2 5.44 -30.91 -7.29
C LEU A 2 3.92 -30.72 -7.53
N GLY A 3 3.50 -29.86 -8.47
CA GLY A 3 2.08 -29.61 -8.77
C GLY A 3 1.68 -29.85 -10.24
N LYS A 4 2.59 -30.38 -11.07
CA LYS A 4 2.45 -30.32 -12.54
C LYS A 4 1.69 -31.49 -13.18
N ILE A 5 1.12 -32.40 -12.39
CA ILE A 5 0.40 -33.56 -12.93
C ILE A 5 -1.06 -33.45 -12.47
N GLY A 6 -1.88 -32.69 -13.22
CA GLY A 6 -3.34 -32.84 -13.13
C GLY A 6 -4.22 -31.60 -12.92
N ARG A 7 -3.76 -30.37 -13.18
CA ARG A 7 -4.68 -29.20 -13.17
C ARG A 7 -4.73 -28.48 -14.51
N GLU A 8 -5.91 -27.94 -14.81
CA GLU A 8 -6.29 -27.25 -16.04
C GLU A 8 -5.30 -26.16 -16.45
N CYS A 9 -5.17 -25.92 -17.76
CA CYS A 9 -4.31 -24.88 -18.31
C CYS A 9 -4.76 -23.49 -17.81
N THR A 10 -4.06 -22.96 -16.81
CA THR A 10 -4.23 -21.61 -16.22
C THR A 10 -3.72 -20.47 -17.13
N ILE A 11 -3.57 -20.72 -18.43
CA ILE A 11 -3.08 -19.71 -19.38
C ILE A 11 -4.20 -18.71 -19.73
N TRP A 12 -5.46 -19.17 -19.74
CA TRP A 12 -6.63 -18.41 -20.20
C TRP A 12 -7.47 -17.79 -19.07
N ASP A 13 -7.02 -17.89 -17.82
CA ASP A 13 -7.75 -17.40 -16.64
C ASP A 13 -7.66 -15.86 -16.43
N GLY A 14 -6.92 -15.15 -17.30
CA GLY A 14 -6.72 -13.70 -17.25
C GLY A 14 -5.87 -13.21 -16.07
N SER A 15 -5.44 -14.10 -15.19
CA SER A 15 -4.80 -13.73 -13.93
C SER A 15 -3.33 -13.33 -14.10
N ALA A 16 -2.64 -13.85 -15.12
CA ALA A 16 -1.30 -13.40 -15.50
C ALA A 16 -1.34 -11.95 -16.01
N VAL A 17 -2.37 -11.59 -16.79
CA VAL A 17 -2.58 -10.21 -17.28
C VAL A 17 -2.81 -9.26 -16.11
N LEU A 18 -3.69 -9.64 -15.16
CA LEU A 18 -3.93 -8.84 -13.96
C LEU A 18 -2.66 -8.67 -13.12
N THR A 19 -1.88 -9.74 -12.94
CA THR A 19 -0.62 -9.69 -12.19
C THR A 19 0.37 -8.75 -12.86
N GLY A 20 0.59 -8.87 -14.18
CA GLY A 20 1.48 -7.99 -14.93
C GLY A 20 1.02 -6.53 -14.91
N PHE A 21 -0.29 -6.28 -15.01
CA PHE A 21 -0.87 -4.94 -14.91
C PHE A 21 -0.62 -4.32 -13.54
N LEU A 22 -0.87 -5.05 -12.45
CA LEU A 22 -0.61 -4.58 -11.09
C LEU A 22 0.88 -4.36 -10.81
N VAL A 23 1.76 -5.20 -11.38
CA VAL A 23 3.21 -4.97 -11.32
C VAL A 23 3.57 -3.68 -12.03
N GLY A 24 3.10 -3.48 -13.27
CA GLY A 24 3.38 -2.27 -14.06
C GLY A 24 2.90 -0.99 -13.38
N LEU A 25 1.67 -0.98 -12.83
CA LEU A 25 1.16 0.16 -12.07
C LEU A 25 1.99 0.43 -10.82
N ASN A 26 2.55 -0.59 -10.20
CA ASN A 26 3.36 -0.35 -9.01
C ASN A 26 4.76 0.18 -9.37
N MET A 27 5.25 0.10 -10.59
CA MET A 27 6.60 0.56 -10.93
C MET A 27 6.69 2.09 -11.17
N PRO A 28 7.82 2.73 -10.83
CA PRO A 28 8.13 4.07 -11.33
C PRO A 28 8.14 4.17 -12.86
N PRO A 29 7.71 5.30 -13.44
CA PRO A 29 7.53 5.45 -14.89
C PRO A 29 8.83 5.51 -15.69
N SER A 30 9.95 5.90 -15.05
CA SER A 30 11.27 6.05 -15.67
C SER A 30 12.11 4.77 -15.70
N ILE A 31 11.57 3.65 -15.21
CA ILE A 31 12.33 2.41 -15.07
C ILE A 31 12.57 1.74 -16.44
N PRO A 32 13.78 1.21 -16.69
CA PRO A 32 14.06 0.38 -17.85
C PRO A 32 13.12 -0.82 -17.98
N LEU A 33 12.59 -1.06 -19.18
CA LEU A 33 11.57 -2.10 -19.42
C LEU A 33 11.99 -3.53 -19.03
N PHE A 34 13.28 -3.83 -18.95
CA PHE A 34 13.75 -5.15 -18.52
C PHE A 34 13.37 -5.45 -17.05
N ILE A 35 13.25 -4.42 -16.21
CA ILE A 35 12.94 -4.59 -14.79
C ILE A 35 11.51 -5.10 -14.57
N PRO A 36 10.45 -4.46 -15.12
CA PRO A 36 9.09 -5.01 -15.07
C PRO A 36 8.97 -6.41 -15.66
N VAL A 37 9.76 -6.73 -16.70
CA VAL A 37 9.79 -8.08 -17.30
C VAL A 37 10.33 -9.10 -16.29
N VAL A 38 11.46 -8.81 -15.64
CA VAL A 38 12.04 -9.66 -14.59
C VAL A 38 11.08 -9.79 -13.39
N ALA A 39 10.44 -8.69 -12.98
CA ALA A 39 9.44 -8.70 -11.91
C ALA A 39 8.27 -9.63 -12.22
N SER A 40 7.75 -9.54 -13.45
CA SER A 40 6.61 -10.33 -13.93
C SER A 40 6.97 -11.82 -14.05
N PHE A 41 8.19 -12.10 -14.52
CA PHE A 41 8.72 -13.47 -14.55
C PHE A 41 8.80 -14.06 -13.15
N PHE A 42 9.38 -13.33 -12.18
CA PHE A 42 9.45 -13.79 -10.79
C PHE A 42 8.06 -13.98 -10.17
N ALA A 43 7.14 -13.04 -10.38
CA ALA A 43 5.77 -13.11 -9.89
C ALA A 43 5.04 -14.37 -10.40
N ILE A 44 5.12 -14.66 -11.69
CA ILE A 44 4.39 -15.79 -12.29
C ILE A 44 5.10 -17.11 -11.99
N PHE A 45 6.41 -17.18 -12.25
CA PHE A 45 7.15 -18.42 -12.16
C PHE A 45 7.34 -18.85 -10.70
N VAL A 46 7.87 -17.95 -9.86
CA VAL A 46 8.27 -18.28 -8.49
C VAL A 46 7.10 -18.15 -7.52
N ALA A 47 6.41 -17.01 -7.51
CA ALA A 47 5.38 -16.78 -6.50
C ALA A 47 4.08 -17.57 -6.77
N LYS A 48 3.81 -17.95 -8.02
CA LYS A 48 2.56 -18.59 -8.43
C LYS A 48 2.70 -20.03 -8.94
N TRP A 49 3.54 -20.28 -9.94
CA TRP A 49 3.62 -21.62 -10.55
C TRP A 49 4.33 -22.67 -9.69
N VAL A 50 5.30 -22.28 -8.86
CA VAL A 50 5.96 -23.21 -7.93
C VAL A 50 4.95 -23.88 -6.99
N PHE A 51 3.89 -23.16 -6.62
CA PHE A 51 2.90 -23.58 -5.63
C PHE A 51 1.62 -24.19 -6.23
N GLY A 52 1.57 -24.39 -7.55
CA GLY A 52 0.46 -25.09 -8.20
C GLY A 52 -0.60 -24.19 -8.84
N GLY A 53 -0.30 -22.90 -9.05
CA GLY A 53 -1.13 -22.00 -9.87
C GLY A 53 -2.18 -21.22 -9.08
N LEU A 54 -3.28 -20.81 -9.75
CA LEU A 54 -4.34 -20.01 -9.14
C LEU A 54 -4.96 -20.70 -7.92
N GLY A 55 -5.09 -19.96 -6.82
CA GLY A 55 -5.71 -20.43 -5.57
C GLY A 55 -4.76 -21.12 -4.60
N ALA A 56 -3.50 -21.38 -4.97
CA ALA A 56 -2.49 -21.98 -4.10
C ALA A 56 -1.32 -21.04 -3.77
N ASN A 57 -1.45 -19.76 -4.12
CA ASN A 57 -0.41 -18.75 -3.85
C ASN A 57 -0.36 -18.47 -2.35
N TRP A 58 0.80 -18.67 -1.73
CA TRP A 58 1.03 -18.32 -0.32
C TRP A 58 1.18 -16.80 -0.11
N ALA A 59 1.48 -16.06 -1.17
CA ALA A 59 1.62 -14.61 -1.16
C ALA A 59 1.16 -13.99 -2.48
N ASN A 60 0.78 -12.70 -2.44
CA ASN A 60 0.34 -11.96 -3.62
C ASN A 60 1.49 -11.94 -4.65
N PRO A 61 1.31 -12.52 -5.86
CA PRO A 61 2.36 -12.62 -6.86
C PRO A 61 2.91 -11.28 -7.32
N ALA A 62 2.05 -10.27 -7.52
CA ALA A 62 2.45 -8.95 -8.00
C ALA A 62 3.35 -8.24 -6.97
N LEU A 63 2.98 -8.32 -5.68
CA LEU A 63 3.80 -7.79 -4.60
C LEU A 63 5.13 -8.53 -4.46
N SER A 64 5.12 -9.85 -4.62
CA SER A 64 6.35 -10.66 -4.56
C SER A 64 7.33 -10.26 -5.66
N GLY A 65 6.84 -10.05 -6.89
CA GLY A 65 7.64 -9.53 -8.00
C GLY A 65 8.21 -8.14 -7.74
N ARG A 66 7.39 -7.21 -7.21
CA ARG A 66 7.85 -5.88 -6.84
C ARG A 66 8.93 -5.91 -5.78
N VAL A 67 8.72 -6.64 -4.69
CA VAL A 67 9.65 -6.68 -3.56
C VAL A 67 10.97 -7.33 -3.98
N PHE A 68 10.92 -8.40 -4.79
CA PHE A 68 12.13 -9.01 -5.37
C PHE A 68 12.96 -7.99 -6.16
N VAL A 69 12.32 -7.24 -7.05
CA VAL A 69 12.98 -6.24 -7.87
C VAL A 69 13.45 -5.04 -7.05
N PHE A 70 12.71 -4.63 -6.03
CA PHE A 70 13.13 -3.56 -5.14
C PHE A 70 14.44 -3.90 -4.42
N PHE A 71 14.57 -5.13 -3.91
CA PHE A 71 15.80 -5.56 -3.26
C PHE A 71 16.95 -5.81 -4.26
N SER A 72 16.63 -6.19 -5.49
CA SER A 72 17.65 -6.47 -6.52
C SER A 72 18.15 -5.20 -7.23
N PHE A 73 17.28 -4.21 -7.44
CA PHE A 73 17.48 -3.00 -8.25
C PHE A 73 17.05 -1.74 -7.49
N THR A 74 17.52 -1.60 -6.25
CA THR A 74 17.02 -0.61 -5.29
C THR A 74 17.15 0.82 -5.79
N THR A 75 18.30 1.19 -6.38
CA THR A 75 18.57 2.54 -6.89
C THR A 75 17.56 2.98 -7.96
N GLN A 76 17.25 2.09 -8.90
CA GLN A 76 16.34 2.37 -10.01
C GLN A 76 14.88 2.42 -9.53
N MET A 77 14.55 1.61 -8.53
CA MET A 77 13.22 1.55 -7.93
C MET A 77 12.93 2.69 -6.95
N SER A 78 13.97 3.32 -6.40
CA SER A 78 13.85 4.45 -5.46
C SER A 78 13.95 5.81 -6.14
N THR A 79 14.16 5.87 -7.46
CA THR A 79 14.29 7.13 -8.20
C THR A 79 12.97 7.46 -8.89
N PHE A 80 12.33 8.55 -8.46
CA PHE A 80 11.05 8.98 -9.03
C PHE A 80 11.23 10.26 -9.85
N SER A 81 10.78 10.23 -11.11
CA SER A 81 10.73 11.43 -11.95
C SER A 81 9.63 12.37 -11.47
N THR A 82 9.91 13.66 -11.43
CA THR A 82 8.89 14.69 -11.14
C THR A 82 7.87 14.77 -12.29
N PRO A 83 6.59 15.03 -11.97
CA PRO A 83 5.56 15.21 -12.99
C PRO A 83 5.85 16.46 -13.82
N ARG A 84 5.52 16.38 -15.13
CA ARG A 84 5.77 17.44 -16.13
C ARG A 84 5.23 18.83 -15.74
N THR A 85 4.18 18.87 -14.92
CA THR A 85 3.56 20.10 -14.39
C THR A 85 4.41 20.82 -13.34
N LEU A 86 5.40 20.17 -12.75
CA LEU A 86 6.32 20.74 -11.75
C LEU A 86 7.73 21.00 -12.33
N LEU A 87 7.96 20.67 -13.60
CA LEU A 87 9.26 20.84 -14.27
C LEU A 87 9.65 22.32 -14.46
N GLU A 88 8.67 23.22 -14.53
CA GLU A 88 8.90 24.66 -14.66
C GLU A 88 9.40 25.30 -13.34
N ALA A 89 9.16 24.65 -12.19
CA ALA A 89 9.56 25.16 -10.88
C ALA A 89 10.99 24.76 -10.47
N MET A 90 11.55 23.67 -11.01
CA MET A 90 12.96 23.29 -10.86
C MET A 90 13.45 22.45 -12.05
N PRO A 91 14.42 22.94 -12.85
CA PRO A 91 15.05 22.16 -13.89
C PRO A 91 16.07 21.18 -13.30
N ASP A 92 15.74 19.90 -13.39
CA ASP A 92 16.65 18.77 -13.64
C ASP A 92 17.78 18.40 -12.66
N THR A 93 17.80 18.85 -11.39
CA THR A 93 18.90 18.46 -10.47
C THR A 93 18.51 18.04 -9.05
N LEU A 94 17.24 18.15 -8.66
CA LEU A 94 16.80 17.84 -7.28
C LEU A 94 15.57 16.92 -7.18
N ALA A 95 15.25 16.17 -8.23
CA ALA A 95 14.05 15.33 -8.33
C ALA A 95 14.39 13.85 -8.14
N GLY A 96 14.10 13.30 -6.96
CA GLY A 96 14.32 11.87 -6.72
C GLY A 96 13.60 11.29 -5.51
N ALA A 97 13.22 12.10 -4.52
CA ALA A 97 12.52 11.58 -3.35
C ALA A 97 11.00 11.67 -3.52
N THR A 98 10.29 10.63 -3.07
CA THR A 98 8.86 10.79 -2.80
C THR A 98 8.68 11.84 -1.69
N PRO A 99 7.52 12.48 -1.58
CA PRO A 99 7.30 13.45 -0.52
C PRO A 99 7.56 12.91 0.89
N LEU A 100 7.33 11.61 1.10
CA LEU A 100 7.69 10.91 2.33
C LEU A 100 9.22 10.80 2.50
N GLY A 101 9.95 10.53 1.42
CA GLY A 101 11.41 10.56 1.41
C GLY A 101 11.98 11.95 1.72
N TYR A 102 11.38 13.02 1.19
CA TYR A 102 11.76 14.40 1.51
C TYR A 102 11.51 14.74 2.98
N MET A 103 10.34 14.38 3.52
CA MET A 103 10.07 14.55 4.95
C MET A 103 11.12 13.85 5.81
N LYS A 104 11.48 12.62 5.45
CA LYS A 104 12.49 11.87 6.21
C LYS A 104 13.89 12.47 6.11
N THR A 105 14.24 12.98 4.92
CA THR A 105 15.51 13.67 4.68
C THR A 105 15.58 14.98 5.48
N ALA A 106 14.48 15.74 5.52
CA ALA A 106 14.35 16.99 6.29
C ALA A 106 14.52 16.75 7.79
N VAL A 107 13.92 15.67 8.30
CA VAL A 107 14.07 15.24 9.70
C VAL A 107 15.51 14.84 10.01
N SER A 108 16.15 14.06 9.14
CA SER A 108 17.57 13.68 9.32
C SER A 108 18.55 14.85 9.18
N GLY A 109 18.15 15.94 8.52
CA GLY A 109 18.95 17.14 8.29
C GLY A 109 18.96 18.15 9.45
N GLY A 110 18.35 17.83 10.59
CA GLY A 110 18.38 18.66 11.80
C GLY A 110 17.19 19.59 11.99
N SER A 111 16.14 19.49 11.16
CA SER A 111 14.89 20.26 11.31
C SER A 111 13.88 19.55 12.23
N ALA A 112 14.30 19.13 13.42
CA ALA A 112 13.40 18.60 14.43
C ALA A 112 12.50 19.74 14.97
N GLY A 113 11.17 19.55 14.96
CA GLY A 113 10.22 20.52 15.52
C GLY A 113 9.39 21.36 14.54
N ALA A 114 9.52 21.18 13.23
CA ALA A 114 8.70 21.91 12.25
C ALA A 114 7.48 21.09 11.79
N THR A 115 6.34 21.75 11.59
CA THR A 115 5.12 21.09 11.07
C THR A 115 5.36 20.54 9.66
N THR A 116 4.61 19.53 9.23
CA THR A 116 4.72 18.96 7.87
C THR A 116 4.69 20.03 6.77
N ASN A 117 3.93 21.10 6.96
CA ASN A 117 3.78 22.17 5.98
C ASN A 117 5.05 23.03 5.91
N GLU A 118 5.70 23.26 7.05
CA GLU A 118 6.96 24.00 7.15
C GLU A 118 8.13 23.16 6.65
N LEU A 119 8.19 21.87 6.97
CA LEU A 119 9.25 21.00 6.45
C LEU A 119 9.22 20.89 4.92
N LEU A 120 8.02 20.77 4.33
CA LEU A 120 7.89 20.72 2.87
C LEU A 120 8.18 22.05 2.18
N SER A 121 7.90 23.20 2.82
CA SER A 121 8.25 24.51 2.28
C SER A 121 9.74 24.84 2.43
N TRP A 122 10.38 24.42 3.53
CA TRP A 122 11.83 24.56 3.76
C TRP A 122 12.67 23.72 2.79
N VAL A 123 12.19 22.53 2.43
CA VAL A 123 12.86 21.65 1.45
C VAL A 123 12.57 22.08 0.00
N GLY A 124 11.69 23.06 -0.21
CA GLY A 124 11.38 23.60 -1.52
C GLY A 124 10.59 22.64 -2.40
N TYR A 125 9.74 21.78 -1.82
CA TYR A 125 8.91 20.87 -2.62
C TYR A 125 7.94 21.69 -3.51
N PRO A 126 8.02 21.55 -4.85
CA PRO A 126 7.21 22.37 -5.74
C PRO A 126 5.74 21.97 -5.62
N THR A 127 4.89 22.95 -5.28
CA THR A 127 3.44 22.80 -5.28
C THR A 127 2.88 23.56 -6.48
N THR A 128 1.86 23.03 -7.13
CA THR A 128 1.25 23.72 -8.27
C THR A 128 0.62 25.04 -7.81
N GLU A 129 0.64 26.06 -8.68
CA GLU A 129 0.00 27.36 -8.39
C GLU A 129 -1.50 27.18 -8.04
N TYR A 130 -2.13 26.16 -8.63
CA TYR A 130 -3.50 25.74 -8.33
C TYR A 130 -3.66 25.19 -6.92
N ALA A 131 -2.75 24.30 -6.47
CA ALA A 131 -2.76 23.76 -5.11
C ALA A 131 -2.49 24.84 -4.05
N GLN A 132 -1.66 25.84 -4.35
CA GLN A 132 -1.43 26.98 -3.47
C GLN A 132 -2.69 27.84 -3.30
N LYS A 133 -3.41 28.13 -4.38
CA LYS A 133 -4.67 28.90 -4.36
C LYS A 133 -5.78 28.19 -3.60
N ILE A 134 -5.95 26.88 -3.83
CA ILE A 134 -6.95 26.06 -3.12
C ILE A 134 -6.56 25.85 -1.67
N GLY A 135 -5.28 25.57 -1.39
CA GLY A 135 -4.79 25.41 -0.04
C GLY A 135 -4.98 26.67 0.81
N ALA A 136 -4.73 27.85 0.22
CA ALA A 136 -4.99 29.14 0.86
C ALA A 136 -6.50 29.39 1.10
N MET A 137 -7.36 29.00 0.15
CA MET A 137 -8.81 29.17 0.26
C MET A 137 -9.43 28.24 1.31
N LEU A 138 -9.03 26.96 1.35
CA LEU A 138 -9.61 25.95 2.24
C LEU A 138 -8.84 25.78 3.56
N ARG A 139 -7.72 26.49 3.77
CA ARG A 139 -6.78 26.28 4.88
C ARG A 139 -6.30 24.82 5.00
N ILE A 140 -6.22 24.12 3.87
CA ILE A 140 -5.72 22.75 3.77
C ILE A 140 -4.28 22.80 3.24
N ASN A 141 -3.42 21.88 3.65
CA ASN A 141 -2.06 21.80 3.12
C ASN A 141 -2.12 21.64 1.57
N PRO A 142 -1.50 22.57 0.79
CA PRO A 142 -1.41 22.48 -0.67
C PRO A 142 -0.91 21.13 -1.19
N TYR A 143 0.00 20.48 -0.44
CA TYR A 143 0.52 19.17 -0.75
C TYR A 143 -0.56 18.06 -0.82
N THR A 144 -1.57 18.13 0.04
CA THR A 144 -2.69 17.18 0.02
C THR A 144 -3.50 17.31 -1.26
N VAL A 145 -3.64 18.54 -1.78
CA VAL A 145 -4.37 18.82 -3.02
C VAL A 145 -3.60 18.27 -4.23
N ASP A 146 -2.29 18.49 -4.29
CA ASP A 146 -1.44 17.94 -5.35
C ASP A 146 -1.39 16.41 -5.33
N THR A 147 -1.36 15.78 -4.15
CA THR A 147 -1.41 14.31 -4.01
C THR A 147 -2.79 13.75 -4.38
N PHE A 148 -3.85 14.51 -4.13
CA PHE A 148 -5.22 14.10 -4.44
C PHE A 148 -5.50 14.14 -5.95
N LEU A 149 -5.05 15.19 -6.64
CA LEU A 149 -5.19 15.37 -8.08
C LEU A 149 -4.17 14.56 -8.88
N GLY A 150 -2.99 14.38 -8.32
CA GLY A 150 -1.92 13.54 -8.87
C GLY A 150 -0.79 14.27 -9.57
N ASN A 151 -0.46 15.46 -9.06
CA ASN A 151 0.77 16.16 -9.42
C ASN A 151 1.87 15.85 -8.40
N VAL A 152 2.17 14.56 -8.20
CA VAL A 152 3.20 14.09 -7.25
C VAL A 152 4.11 13.06 -7.90
N ALA A 153 5.39 13.08 -7.54
CA ALA A 153 6.36 12.06 -7.94
C ALA A 153 6.11 10.75 -7.17
N GLY A 154 5.93 9.65 -7.91
CA GLY A 154 5.62 8.34 -7.34
C GLY A 154 5.49 7.26 -8.41
N SER A 155 5.14 6.04 -7.99
CA SER A 155 4.81 4.96 -8.91
C SER A 155 3.53 5.26 -9.70
N ILE A 156 3.39 4.72 -10.91
CA ILE A 156 2.28 5.06 -11.85
C ILE A 156 0.90 4.92 -11.18
N GLY A 157 0.72 3.87 -10.38
CA GLY A 157 -0.50 3.53 -9.67
C GLY A 157 -0.73 4.33 -8.38
N GLU A 158 0.21 5.20 -7.98
CA GLU A 158 0.09 6.05 -6.79
C GLU A 158 -0.22 7.50 -7.13
N VAL A 159 -0.11 7.86 -8.42
CA VAL A 159 -0.16 9.25 -8.88
C VAL A 159 -1.49 9.89 -8.49
N SER A 160 -2.65 9.29 -8.76
CA SER A 160 -3.95 9.91 -8.48
C SER A 160 -4.74 9.17 -7.40
N SER A 161 -4.79 9.73 -6.19
CA SER A 161 -5.61 9.19 -5.10
C SER A 161 -7.11 9.20 -5.43
N LEU A 162 -7.59 10.20 -6.18
CA LEU A 162 -8.99 10.28 -6.60
C LEU A 162 -9.40 9.08 -7.45
N LEU A 163 -8.63 8.76 -8.50
CA LEU A 163 -8.94 7.64 -9.39
C LEU A 163 -8.87 6.30 -8.66
N LEU A 164 -7.92 6.14 -7.74
CA LEU A 164 -7.85 4.97 -6.88
C LEU A 164 -9.07 4.81 -5.98
N LEU A 165 -9.56 5.90 -5.37
CA LEU A 165 -10.77 5.88 -4.57
C LEU A 165 -12.00 5.52 -5.41
N VAL A 166 -12.16 6.11 -6.59
CA VAL A 166 -13.27 5.80 -7.50
C VAL A 166 -13.22 4.32 -7.90
N GLY A 167 -12.05 3.80 -8.27
CA GLY A 167 -11.87 2.39 -8.60
C GLY A 167 -12.14 1.46 -7.40
N GLY A 168 -11.68 1.82 -6.21
CA GLY A 168 -11.93 1.06 -4.98
C GLY A 168 -13.41 1.04 -4.58
N ILE A 169 -14.09 2.18 -4.65
CA ILE A 169 -15.54 2.30 -4.41
C ILE A 169 -16.30 1.45 -5.42
N TYR A 170 -15.91 1.49 -6.70
CA TYR A 170 -16.51 0.66 -7.73
C TYR A 170 -16.40 -0.84 -7.40
N LEU A 171 -15.23 -1.31 -6.96
CA LEU A 171 -15.03 -2.71 -6.56
C LEU A 171 -15.84 -3.10 -5.31
N LEU A 172 -16.01 -2.17 -4.36
CA LEU A 172 -16.86 -2.37 -3.17
C LEU A 172 -18.35 -2.50 -3.57
N ILE A 173 -18.84 -1.63 -4.46
CA ILE A 173 -20.23 -1.69 -4.97
C ILE A 173 -20.47 -3.01 -5.71
N ARG A 174 -19.51 -3.44 -6.53
CA ARG A 174 -19.56 -4.72 -7.24
C ARG A 174 -19.39 -5.95 -6.34
N LYS A 175 -19.15 -5.75 -5.04
CA LYS A 175 -18.90 -6.80 -4.04
C LYS A 175 -17.75 -7.76 -4.40
N ILE A 176 -16.81 -7.26 -5.21
CA ILE A 176 -15.56 -7.97 -5.55
C ILE A 176 -14.53 -7.79 -4.44
N ILE A 177 -14.67 -6.79 -3.57
CA ILE A 177 -13.84 -6.66 -2.37
C ILE A 177 -14.72 -6.41 -1.16
N THR A 178 -14.29 -6.89 0.01
CA THR A 178 -14.98 -6.62 1.27
C THR A 178 -14.38 -5.40 1.96
N TRP A 179 -15.22 -4.55 2.56
CA TRP A 179 -14.79 -3.34 3.26
C TRP A 179 -13.87 -3.59 4.48
N HIS A 180 -13.92 -4.79 5.07
CA HIS A 180 -13.16 -5.13 6.27
C HIS A 180 -11.66 -4.86 6.12
N ILE A 181 -11.01 -5.32 5.04
CA ILE A 181 -9.55 -5.18 4.87
C ILE A 181 -9.17 -3.72 4.58
N PRO A 182 -9.74 -3.04 3.56
CA PRO A 182 -9.32 -1.68 3.24
C PRO A 182 -9.57 -0.69 4.39
N VAL A 183 -10.74 -0.75 5.02
CA VAL A 183 -11.09 0.21 6.10
C VAL A 183 -10.21 -0.01 7.32
N THR A 184 -10.00 -1.26 7.75
CA THR A 184 -9.18 -1.53 8.95
C THR A 184 -7.70 -1.26 8.70
N TYR A 185 -7.21 -1.47 7.48
CA TYR A 185 -5.84 -1.13 7.10
C TYR A 185 -5.63 0.39 7.09
N LEU A 186 -6.48 1.14 6.38
CA LEU A 186 -6.42 2.61 6.37
C LEU A 186 -6.54 3.18 7.79
N PHE A 187 -7.53 2.72 8.55
CA PHE A 187 -7.77 3.20 9.91
C PHE A 187 -6.61 2.94 10.87
N SER A 188 -6.06 1.72 10.88
CA SER A 188 -4.95 1.37 11.78
C SER A 188 -3.67 2.14 11.43
N SER A 189 -3.35 2.27 10.14
CA SER A 189 -2.18 3.06 9.71
C SER A 189 -2.33 4.55 10.05
N ALA A 190 -3.52 5.12 9.89
CA ALA A 190 -3.80 6.52 10.20
C ALA A 190 -3.76 6.79 11.70
N LEU A 191 -4.37 5.91 12.51
CA LEU A 191 -4.39 6.02 13.96
C LEU A 191 -2.97 5.93 14.54
N LEU A 192 -2.16 4.98 14.09
CA LEU A 192 -0.76 4.86 14.53
C LEU A 192 0.08 6.05 14.06
N SER A 193 -0.13 6.54 12.83
CA SER A 193 0.55 7.73 12.33
C SER A 193 0.19 8.98 13.12
N TRP A 194 -1.06 9.11 13.57
CA TRP A 194 -1.48 10.23 14.41
C TRP A 194 -0.85 10.17 15.81
N ILE A 195 -0.89 9.00 16.46
CA ILE A 195 -0.39 8.82 17.83
C ILE A 195 1.15 8.92 17.88
N PHE A 196 1.85 8.24 16.97
CA PHE A 196 3.29 8.05 17.06
C PHE A 196 4.08 8.79 15.97
N GLY A 197 3.42 9.43 15.00
CA GLY A 197 4.09 10.12 13.89
C GLY A 197 4.87 11.37 14.30
N GLY A 198 4.60 11.95 15.47
CA GLY A 198 5.39 13.05 16.02
C GLY A 198 6.71 12.62 16.68
N LEU A 199 6.89 11.33 17.00
CA LEU A 199 8.11 10.82 17.65
C LEU A 199 9.35 10.95 16.76
N PRO A 200 9.33 10.58 15.46
CA PRO A 200 10.47 10.79 14.57
C PRO A 200 10.82 12.27 14.38
N LEU A 201 9.85 13.18 14.57
CA LEU A 201 9.98 14.62 14.35
C LEU A 201 10.47 15.39 15.60
N GLY A 202 10.62 14.71 16.75
CA GLY A 202 11.00 15.34 18.02
C GLY A 202 9.88 16.17 18.69
N LEU A 203 8.67 16.12 18.14
CA LEU A 203 7.50 16.92 18.54
C LEU A 203 6.68 16.30 19.69
N GLY A 204 6.84 14.99 19.94
CA GLY A 204 6.13 14.26 21.00
C GLY A 204 5.07 13.29 20.46
N VAL A 205 4.31 12.70 21.39
CA VAL A 205 3.20 11.76 21.08
C VAL A 205 1.94 12.60 20.75
N PHE A 206 1.14 12.17 19.77
CA PHE A 206 -0.10 12.81 19.26
C PHE A 206 0.03 14.01 18.30
N GLU A 207 1.24 14.39 17.87
CA GLU A 207 1.44 15.47 16.90
C GLU A 207 1.56 15.00 15.44
N GLY A 208 1.33 13.72 15.17
CA GLY A 208 1.43 13.18 13.81
C GLY A 208 0.33 13.70 12.88
N THR A 209 0.63 14.00 11.63
CA THR A 209 -0.39 14.44 10.67
C THR A 209 -1.18 13.27 10.07
N PHE A 210 -2.50 13.34 10.25
CA PHE A 210 -3.45 12.28 9.88
C PHE A 210 -3.63 12.13 8.36
N PHE A 211 -3.80 13.22 7.63
CA PHE A 211 -4.20 13.19 6.21
C PHE A 211 -3.06 13.00 5.19
N PRO A 212 -1.88 13.66 5.31
CA PRO A 212 -0.84 13.56 4.28
C PRO A 212 -0.20 12.16 4.20
N SER A 213 -0.19 11.43 5.31
CA SER A 213 0.42 10.10 5.43
C SER A 213 -0.41 9.01 4.73
N MET A 214 -1.74 9.14 4.71
CA MET A 214 -2.66 8.15 4.12
C MET A 214 -2.66 8.18 2.58
N PHE A 215 -2.48 9.35 1.98
CA PHE A 215 -2.52 9.54 0.53
C PHE A 215 -1.14 9.39 -0.15
N SER A 216 -0.08 9.16 0.63
CA SER A 216 1.30 9.13 0.13
C SER A 216 1.90 7.73 0.16
N GLY A 217 2.70 7.38 -0.85
CA GLY A 217 3.55 6.18 -0.85
C GLY A 217 2.78 4.86 -0.91
N GLY A 218 1.87 4.72 -1.88
CA GLY A 218 1.28 3.43 -2.26
C GLY A 218 0.27 2.81 -1.31
N LEU A 219 0.01 3.44 -0.17
CA LEU A 219 -0.83 2.86 0.88
C LEU A 219 -2.27 2.64 0.39
N LEU A 220 -2.85 3.63 -0.29
CA LEU A 220 -4.20 3.55 -0.82
C LEU A 220 -4.32 2.50 -1.95
N PHE A 221 -3.35 2.49 -2.87
CA PHE A 221 -3.28 1.50 -3.95
C PHE A 221 -3.13 0.08 -3.40
N GLY A 222 -2.20 -0.12 -2.47
CA GLY A 222 -1.97 -1.39 -1.80
C GLY A 222 -3.18 -1.86 -1.00
N ALA A 223 -3.86 -0.97 -0.27
CA ALA A 223 -5.03 -1.31 0.53
C ALA A 223 -6.25 -1.73 -0.31
N LEU A 224 -6.51 -1.07 -1.44
CA LEU A 224 -7.69 -1.31 -2.26
C LEU A 224 -7.51 -2.44 -3.28
N PHE A 225 -6.33 -2.56 -3.88
CA PHE A 225 -6.09 -3.45 -5.04
C PHE A 225 -5.16 -4.63 -4.75
N MET A 226 -4.36 -4.61 -3.68
CA MET A 226 -3.37 -5.66 -3.41
C MET A 226 -3.62 -6.46 -2.13
N ALA A 227 -4.00 -5.79 -1.05
CA ALA A 227 -4.33 -6.42 0.24
C ALA A 227 -5.67 -7.19 0.19
N THR A 228 -6.50 -6.90 -0.79
CA THR A 228 -7.83 -7.50 -1.02
C THR A 228 -7.80 -8.74 -1.90
N ASP A 229 -6.62 -9.28 -2.22
CA ASP A 229 -6.50 -10.53 -2.98
C ASP A 229 -7.14 -11.71 -2.20
N TYR A 230 -8.05 -12.42 -2.85
CA TYR A 230 -8.88 -13.46 -2.23
C TYR A 230 -8.12 -14.71 -1.83
N VAL A 231 -7.00 -15.00 -2.49
CA VAL A 231 -6.23 -16.22 -2.26
C VAL A 231 -5.33 -16.09 -1.04
N THR A 232 -4.87 -14.88 -0.75
CA THR A 232 -3.82 -14.63 0.25
C THR A 232 -4.34 -13.95 1.51
N SER A 233 -5.63 -13.60 1.55
CA SER A 233 -6.28 -12.98 2.70
C SER A 233 -7.12 -13.98 3.51
N PRO A 234 -7.28 -13.79 4.84
CA PRO A 234 -8.03 -14.72 5.68
C PRO A 234 -9.49 -14.86 5.26
N VAL A 235 -10.06 -16.05 5.46
CA VAL A 235 -11.43 -16.35 5.02
C VAL A 235 -12.48 -15.75 5.96
N SER A 236 -12.20 -15.73 7.27
CA SER A 236 -13.12 -15.25 8.30
C SER A 236 -13.20 -13.71 8.35
N SER A 237 -14.40 -13.13 8.54
CA SER A 237 -14.55 -11.66 8.69
C SER A 237 -13.73 -11.08 9.84
N LYS A 238 -13.63 -11.81 10.96
CA LYS A 238 -12.77 -11.40 12.09
C LYS A 238 -11.28 -11.51 11.74
N GLY A 239 -10.91 -12.55 10.98
CA GLY A 239 -9.54 -12.71 10.47
C GLY A 239 -9.14 -11.57 9.55
N LYS A 240 -10.04 -11.13 8.65
CA LYS A 240 -9.83 -9.99 7.76
C LYS A 240 -9.57 -8.68 8.50
N ILE A 241 -10.25 -8.44 9.62
CA ILE A 241 -10.01 -7.25 10.47
C ILE A 241 -8.62 -7.30 11.09
N ILE A 242 -8.23 -8.43 11.67
CA ILE A 242 -6.89 -8.60 12.28
C ILE A 242 -5.80 -8.48 11.22
N PHE A 243 -6.04 -9.03 10.03
CA PHE A 243 -5.15 -8.91 8.90
C PHE A 243 -4.94 -7.45 8.48
N GLY A 244 -6.03 -6.67 8.34
CA GLY A 244 -5.92 -5.25 7.98
C GLY A 244 -5.23 -4.42 9.07
N ILE A 245 -5.54 -4.67 10.35
CA ILE A 245 -4.84 -4.01 11.48
C ILE A 245 -3.34 -4.34 11.47
N GLY A 246 -2.98 -5.61 11.24
CA GLY A 246 -1.59 -6.03 11.13
C GLY A 246 -0.87 -5.37 9.96
N CYS A 247 -1.50 -5.27 8.79
CA CYS A 247 -0.94 -4.56 7.63
C CYS A 247 -0.65 -3.10 7.97
N GLY A 248 -1.60 -2.41 8.63
CA GLY A 248 -1.43 -1.00 9.03
C GLY A 248 -0.34 -0.79 10.06
N PHE A 249 -0.24 -1.71 11.03
CA PHE A 249 0.82 -1.71 12.03
C PHE A 249 2.21 -1.85 11.42
N PHE A 250 2.43 -2.87 10.60
CA PHE A 250 3.74 -3.09 9.96
C PHE A 250 4.08 -1.97 8.98
N THR A 251 3.09 -1.44 8.27
CA THR A 251 3.30 -0.32 7.34
C THR A 251 3.73 0.92 8.09
N PHE A 252 3.07 1.25 9.21
CA PHE A 252 3.49 2.34 10.07
C PHE A 252 4.92 2.13 10.59
N LEU A 253 5.24 0.94 11.10
CA LEU A 253 6.56 0.62 11.65
C LEU A 253 7.65 0.82 10.60
N PHE A 254 7.46 0.28 9.39
CA PHE A 254 8.45 0.42 8.31
C PHE A 254 8.52 1.84 7.75
N ARG A 255 7.44 2.64 7.80
CA ARG A 255 7.49 4.05 7.37
C ARG A 255 8.18 4.94 8.40
N SER A 256 7.88 4.76 9.67
CA SER A 256 8.39 5.60 10.76
C SER A 256 9.83 5.27 11.11
N PHE A 257 10.17 3.98 11.19
CA PHE A 257 11.50 3.53 11.63
C PHE A 257 12.35 2.92 10.50
N GLY A 258 11.72 2.40 9.44
CA GLY A 258 12.43 1.78 8.32
C GLY A 258 12.95 2.80 7.31
N SER A 259 14.12 2.55 6.71
CA SER A 259 14.73 3.40 5.68
C SER A 259 14.16 3.18 4.27
N MET A 260 13.25 2.22 4.10
CA MET A 260 12.77 1.78 2.79
C MET A 260 11.42 2.42 2.41
N PRO A 261 11.28 3.02 1.22
CA PRO A 261 10.01 3.54 0.73
C PRO A 261 8.94 2.46 0.45
N GLU A 262 9.32 1.17 0.38
CA GLU A 262 8.44 0.02 0.07
C GLU A 262 7.67 -0.60 1.25
N ALA A 263 7.45 0.19 2.31
CA ALA A 263 6.83 -0.29 3.54
C ALA A 263 5.48 -1.03 3.31
N VAL A 264 4.66 -0.57 2.37
CA VAL A 264 3.33 -1.13 2.07
C VAL A 264 3.44 -2.54 1.49
N SER A 265 4.28 -2.72 0.47
CA SER A 265 4.44 -4.00 -0.24
C SER A 265 4.95 -5.10 0.68
N VAL A 266 5.96 -4.76 1.50
CA VAL A 266 6.57 -5.72 2.46
C VAL A 266 5.59 -6.07 3.58
N SER A 267 4.82 -5.10 4.07
CA SER A 267 3.82 -5.34 5.13
C SER A 267 2.72 -6.29 4.70
N ILE A 268 2.20 -6.13 3.47
CA ILE A 268 1.17 -7.03 2.94
C ILE A 268 1.73 -8.43 2.74
N LEU A 269 2.95 -8.58 2.21
CA LEU A 269 3.59 -9.90 2.06
C LEU A 269 3.78 -10.60 3.41
N LEU A 270 4.24 -9.87 4.43
CA LEU A 270 4.41 -10.41 5.78
C LEU A 270 3.07 -10.89 6.35
N MET A 271 2.00 -10.14 6.14
CA MET A 271 0.66 -10.54 6.58
C MET A 271 0.06 -11.69 5.77
N ASN A 272 0.40 -11.84 4.49
CA ASN A 272 0.03 -13.01 3.71
C ASN A 272 0.66 -14.28 4.31
N ILE A 273 1.93 -14.22 4.75
CA ILE A 273 2.59 -15.33 5.46
C ILE A 273 1.90 -15.64 6.78
N ALA A 274 1.41 -14.62 7.49
CA ALA A 274 0.68 -14.79 8.75
C ALA A 274 -0.76 -15.29 8.59
N THR A 275 -1.32 -15.26 7.37
CA THR A 275 -2.73 -15.58 7.11
C THR A 275 -3.12 -17.02 7.49
N PRO A 276 -2.34 -18.07 7.16
CA PRO A 276 -2.62 -19.44 7.61
C PRO A 276 -2.69 -19.57 9.13
N THR A 277 -1.85 -18.82 9.85
CA THR A 277 -1.87 -18.77 11.31
C THR A 277 -3.15 -18.12 11.82
N ILE A 278 -3.54 -16.97 11.23
CA ILE A 278 -4.79 -16.27 11.57
C ILE A 278 -6.00 -17.18 11.34
N ASP A 279 -6.08 -17.87 10.21
CA ASP A 279 -7.19 -18.78 9.89
C ASP A 279 -7.22 -20.02 10.81
N ARG A 280 -6.05 -20.49 11.28
CA ARG A 280 -5.97 -21.60 12.24
C ARG A 280 -6.59 -21.22 13.59
N TYR A 281 -6.31 -20.01 14.09
CA TYR A 281 -6.83 -19.52 15.36
C TYR A 281 -8.28 -18.99 15.25
N ILE A 282 -8.64 -18.38 14.12
CA ILE A 282 -9.92 -17.73 13.90
C ILE A 282 -10.68 -18.48 12.81
N ARG A 283 -11.15 -19.67 13.17
CA ARG A 283 -11.92 -20.49 12.25
C ARG A 283 -13.24 -19.81 11.89
N PRO A 284 -13.63 -19.81 10.60
CA PRO A 284 -14.96 -19.35 10.22
C PRO A 284 -16.01 -20.24 10.89
N ARG A 285 -17.16 -19.65 11.25
CA ARG A 285 -18.29 -20.44 11.78
C ARG A 285 -18.68 -21.49 10.76
N LYS A 286 -18.77 -22.75 11.18
CA LYS A 286 -19.24 -23.84 10.33
C LYS A 286 -20.72 -23.57 10.01
N PHE A 287 -21.08 -23.65 8.73
CA PHE A 287 -22.46 -23.53 8.30
C PHE A 287 -23.31 -24.61 9.00
N GLY A 288 -24.37 -24.22 9.71
CA GLY A 288 -25.26 -25.15 10.44
C GLY A 288 -25.06 -25.25 11.96
N GLU A 289 -24.15 -24.48 12.57
CA GLU A 289 -23.97 -24.47 14.03
C GLU A 289 -25.16 -23.75 14.73
N LYS A 290 -26.18 -24.52 15.15
CA LYS A 290 -27.25 -23.99 16.03
C LYS A 290 -26.63 -23.60 17.37
N LYS A 291 -26.92 -22.38 17.85
CA LYS A 291 -26.57 -21.92 19.20
C LYS A 291 -27.00 -22.98 20.22
N LEU A 292 -26.06 -23.70 20.80
CA LEU A 292 -26.27 -24.60 21.95
C LEU A 292 -26.67 -23.85 23.24
N PHE A 293 -26.88 -22.53 23.16
CA PHE A 293 -27.22 -21.66 24.30
C PHE A 293 -28.72 -21.58 24.62
N ALA A 294 -29.60 -22.21 23.84
CA ALA A 294 -31.04 -22.22 24.15
C ALA A 294 -31.50 -23.39 25.04
N ARG A 295 -30.60 -24.30 25.48
CA ARG A 295 -31.00 -25.50 26.25
C ARG A 295 -30.63 -25.47 27.74
N LYS A 296 -30.02 -24.39 28.25
CA LYS A 296 -29.81 -24.24 29.70
C LYS A 296 -30.91 -23.45 30.43
N GLU A 297 -31.75 -22.71 29.70
CA GLU A 297 -32.88 -21.96 30.30
C GLU A 297 -34.25 -22.64 30.10
N ALA A 298 -34.31 -23.74 29.33
CA ALA A 298 -35.52 -24.53 29.17
C ALA A 298 -35.56 -25.78 30.08
N VAL A 299 -34.60 -25.93 30.99
CA VAL A 299 -34.50 -27.04 31.97
C VAL A 299 -34.16 -26.50 33.37
N ALA A 300 -34.47 -25.24 33.65
CA ALA A 300 -34.42 -24.65 34.99
C ALA A 300 -35.84 -24.32 35.44
#